data_AF-A0A957L225-F1
#
_entry.id   AF-A0A957L225-F1
#
_cell.length_a   1.000
_cell.length_b   1.000
_cell.length_c   1.000
_cell.angle_alpha   90.00
_cell.angle_beta   90.00
_cell.angle_gamma   90.00
#
_symmetry.space_group_name_H-M   'P 1'
#
loop_
_entity.id
_entity.type
_entity.pdbx_description
1 polymer ?
#
loop_
_entity_poly.entity_id
_entity_poly.type
_entity_poly.pdbx_seq_one_letter_code
_entity_poly.pdbx_strand_id
1 'polypeptide(L)'
;MRNSLNLKPIQYAIIVATLITAAIHLTLGDLLLVLNGLGYLVILALYLLPQFSAWRGPTRWLFLLYIAVTIAGYFVVHRDGHWQADGLGLLTKVVEVILALLILFEWQNPLADAG
;
A
#
# COMPACT_ATOMS: atom_id res chain seq x y z
N MET A 1 -8.89 -26.07 10.10
CA MET A 1 -9.96 -25.30 9.44
C MET A 1 -9.34 -24.59 8.25
N ARG A 2 -9.77 -24.88 7.01
CA ARG A 2 -9.26 -24.20 5.82
C ARG A 2 -10.05 -22.91 5.68
N ASN A 3 -9.50 -21.80 6.17
CA ASN A 3 -10.08 -20.48 5.93
C ASN A 3 -9.86 -20.16 4.46
N SER A 4 -10.85 -20.45 3.61
CA SER A 4 -10.90 -19.85 2.28
C SER A 4 -11.17 -18.36 2.47
N LEU A 5 -10.11 -17.55 2.44
CA LEU A 5 -10.23 -16.10 2.32
C LEU A 5 -10.90 -15.83 0.96
N ASN A 6 -12.21 -15.61 0.95
CA ASN A 6 -12.95 -15.20 -0.24
C ASN A 6 -12.60 -13.73 -0.52
N LEU A 7 -11.45 -13.52 -1.14
CA LEU A 7 -10.94 -12.19 -1.49
C LEU A 7 -11.59 -11.70 -2.77
N LYS A 8 -11.92 -10.41 -2.79
CA LYS A 8 -12.47 -9.75 -3.97
C LYS A 8 -11.38 -9.46 -5.00
N PRO A 9 -11.71 -9.33 -6.30
CA PRO A 9 -10.75 -8.93 -7.33
C PRO A 9 -9.95 -7.66 -6.96
N ILE A 10 -10.63 -6.66 -6.38
CA ILE A 10 -9.98 -5.42 -5.92
C ILE A 10 -9.01 -5.65 -4.76
N GLN A 11 -9.28 -6.61 -3.87
CA GLN A 11 -8.37 -6.96 -2.78
C GLN A 11 -7.12 -7.66 -3.31
N TYR A 12 -7.23 -8.50 -4.34
CA TYR A 12 -6.05 -9.04 -5.03
C TYR A 12 -5.20 -7.93 -5.65
N ALA A 13 -5.83 -6.93 -6.29
CA ALA A 13 -5.10 -5.80 -6.84
C ALA A 13 -4.38 -4.98 -5.75
N ILE A 14 -5.03 -4.71 -4.61
CA ILE A 14 -4.43 -4.06 -3.44
C ILE A 14 -3.23 -4.86 -2.93
N ILE A 15 -3.39 -6.19 -2.77
CA ILE A 15 -2.32 -7.08 -2.31
C ILE A 15 -1.12 -7.01 -3.26
N VAL A 16 -1.35 -7.22 -4.56
CA VAL A 16 -0.26 -7.23 -5.56
C VAL A 16 0.46 -5.89 -5.61
N ALA A 17 -0.27 -4.78 -5.67
CA ALA A 17 0.34 -3.45 -5.68
C ALA A 17 1.16 -3.19 -4.41
N THR A 18 0.63 -3.56 -3.24
CA THR A 18 1.34 -3.42 -1.97
C THR A 18 2.62 -4.25 -1.93
N LEU A 19 2.56 -5.51 -2.38
CA LEU A 19 3.72 -6.40 -2.39
C LEU A 19 4.79 -5.92 -3.34
N ILE A 20 4.43 -5.38 -4.51
CA ILE A 20 5.37 -4.77 -5.45
C ILE A 20 6.06 -3.58 -4.79
N THR A 21 5.29 -2.64 -4.21
CA THR A 21 5.86 -1.48 -3.51
C THR A 21 6.77 -1.88 -2.37
N ALA A 22 6.34 -2.83 -1.52
CA ALA A 22 7.14 -3.32 -0.41
C ALA A 22 8.43 -4.00 -0.89
N ALA A 23 8.36 -4.82 -1.94
CA ALA A 23 9.52 -5.48 -2.51
C ALA A 23 10.56 -4.48 -3.03
N ILE A 24 10.13 -3.46 -3.78
CA ILE A 24 11.03 -2.41 -4.29
C ILE A 24 11.72 -1.69 -3.13
N HIS A 25 10.97 -1.30 -2.10
CA HIS A 25 11.54 -0.62 -0.93
C HIS A 25 12.54 -1.50 -0.16
N LEU A 26 12.26 -2.79 -0.01
CA LEU A 26 13.14 -3.73 0.69
C LEU A 26 14.42 -4.04 -0.09
N THR A 27 14.37 -4.07 -1.42
CA THR A 27 15.54 -4.41 -2.26
C THR A 27 16.51 -3.24 -2.44
N LEU A 28 16.05 -2.00 -2.28
CA LEU A 28 16.90 -0.81 -2.36
C LEU A 28 17.79 -0.60 -1.12
N GLY A 29 17.53 -1.32 -0.02
CA GLY A 29 18.50 -1.58 1.05
C GLY A 29 18.81 -0.42 2.02
N ASP A 30 18.39 0.81 1.76
CA ASP A 30 18.49 1.91 2.73
C ASP A 30 17.55 1.66 3.92
N LEU A 31 18.00 1.97 5.14
CA LEU A 31 17.22 1.77 6.37
C LEU A 31 15.83 2.40 6.29
N LEU A 32 15.70 3.62 5.75
CA LEU A 32 14.41 4.30 5.62
C LEU A 32 13.47 3.55 4.68
N LEU A 33 13.99 3.02 3.57
CA LEU A 33 13.21 2.25 2.60
C LEU A 33 12.87 0.86 3.15
N VAL A 34 13.79 0.21 3.87
CA VAL A 34 13.52 -1.07 4.53
C VAL A 34 12.38 -0.93 5.55
N LEU A 35 12.43 0.10 6.40
CA LEU A 35 11.34 0.43 7.32
C LEU A 35 10.04 0.74 6.57
N ASN A 36 10.14 1.42 5.43
CA ASN A 36 8.98 1.74 4.60
C ASN A 36 8.29 0.46 4.08
N GLY A 37 9.07 -0.44 3.47
CA GLY A 37 8.59 -1.71 2.95
C GLY A 37 7.99 -2.61 4.04
N LEU A 38 8.62 -2.67 5.21
CA LEU A 38 8.06 -3.39 6.37
C LEU A 38 6.73 -2.78 6.84
N GLY A 39 6.61 -1.45 6.87
CA GLY A 39 5.36 -0.79 7.23
C GLY A 39 4.22 -1.13 6.26
N TYR A 40 4.49 -1.19 4.95
CA TYR A 40 3.50 -1.66 3.96
C TYR A 40 3.04 -3.09 4.26
N LEU A 41 3.95 -4.01 4.58
CA LEU A 41 3.62 -5.40 4.91
C LEU A 41 2.80 -5.51 6.19
N VAL A 42 3.13 -4.73 7.23
CA VAL A 42 2.38 -4.71 8.49
C VAL A 42 0.96 -4.18 8.27
N ILE A 43 0.81 -3.08 7.54
CA ILE A 43 -0.51 -2.51 7.24
C ILE A 43 -1.33 -3.49 6.38
N LEU A 44 -0.71 -4.16 5.41
CA LEU A 44 -1.36 -5.20 4.61
C LEU A 44 -1.85 -6.36 5.46
N ALA A 45 -1.04 -6.82 6.41
CA ALA A 45 -1.43 -7.87 7.35
C ALA A 45 -2.63 -7.42 8.19
N LEU A 46 -2.62 -6.19 8.72
CA LEU A 46 -3.76 -5.62 9.45
C LEU A 46 -5.02 -5.51 8.59
N TYR A 47 -4.87 -5.28 7.29
CA TYR A 47 -5.98 -5.14 6.35
C TYR A 47 -6.66 -6.49 6.03
N LEU A 48 -5.86 -7.54 5.84
CA LEU A 48 -6.36 -8.85 5.38
C LEU A 48 -6.80 -9.78 6.50
N LEU A 49 -6.09 -9.75 7.63
CA LEU A 49 -6.23 -10.77 8.66
C LEU A 49 -7.59 -10.66 9.38
N PRO A 50 -8.37 -11.76 9.46
CA PRO A 50 -9.72 -11.73 10.03
C PRO A 50 -9.78 -11.23 11.48
N GLN A 51 -8.73 -11.49 12.27
CA GLN A 51 -8.63 -11.03 13.66
C GLN A 51 -8.64 -9.50 13.80
N PHE A 52 -8.32 -8.75 12.74
CA PHE A 52 -8.34 -7.29 12.71
C PHE A 52 -9.53 -6.74 11.91
N SER A 53 -10.55 -7.56 11.64
CA SER A 53 -11.75 -7.15 10.89
C SER A 53 -12.45 -5.91 11.46
N ALA A 54 -12.51 -5.76 12.79
CA ALA A 54 -13.05 -4.58 13.47
C ALA A 54 -12.26 -3.29 13.18
N TRP A 55 -11.00 -3.41 12.76
CA TRP A 55 -10.09 -2.31 12.46
C TRP A 55 -10.00 -1.99 10.97
N ARG A 56 -10.77 -2.66 10.09
CA ARG A 56 -10.67 -2.44 8.63
C ARG A 56 -10.88 -0.98 8.22
N GLY A 57 -11.82 -0.27 8.85
CA GLY A 57 -12.04 1.17 8.61
C GLY A 57 -10.80 2.00 8.94
N PRO A 58 -10.32 1.98 10.20
CA PRO A 58 -9.06 2.63 10.59
C PRO A 58 -7.85 2.20 9.75
N THR A 59 -7.73 0.92 9.41
CA THR A 59 -6.61 0.40 8.60
C THR A 59 -6.61 1.00 7.20
N ARG A 60 -7.77 1.22 6.56
CA ARG A 60 -7.84 1.91 5.26
C ARG A 60 -7.30 3.34 5.36
N TRP A 61 -7.68 4.08 6.39
CA TRP A 61 -7.13 5.42 6.65
C TRP A 61 -5.63 5.39 6.88
N LEU A 62 -5.15 4.44 7.70
CA LEU A 62 -3.73 4.26 7.95
C LEU A 62 -2.98 3.98 6.63
N PHE A 63 -3.55 3.13 5.77
CA PHE A 63 -3.00 2.81 4.46
C PHE A 63 -2.87 4.06 3.57
N LEU A 64 -3.94 4.87 3.49
CA LEU A 64 -3.95 6.11 2.71
C LEU A 64 -2.95 7.14 3.27
N LEU A 65 -2.92 7.33 4.59
CA LEU A 65 -1.97 8.23 5.24
C LEU A 65 -0.53 7.79 4.99
N TYR A 66 -0.26 6.49 5.10
CA TYR A 66 1.06 5.93 4.91
C TYR A 66 1.55 6.11 3.46
N ILE A 67 0.67 5.89 2.48
CA ILE A 67 0.96 6.20 1.07
C ILE A 67 1.26 7.69 0.89
N ALA A 68 0.43 8.58 1.45
CA ALA A 68 0.63 10.02 1.32
C ALA A 68 1.99 10.46 1.89
N VAL A 69 2.37 9.94 3.07
CA VAL A 69 3.69 10.18 3.68
C VAL A 69 4.81 9.64 2.81
N THR A 70 4.64 8.47 2.20
CA THR A 70 5.67 7.85 1.35
C THR A 70 5.89 8.60 0.04
N ILE A 71 4.83 9.13 -0.56
CA ILE A 71 4.90 10.01 -1.73
C ILE A 71 5.54 11.35 -1.35
N ALA A 72 5.06 12.00 -0.31
CA ALA A 72 5.61 13.29 0.14
C ALA A 72 7.09 13.16 0.54
N GLY A 73 7.43 12.11 1.29
CA GLY A 73 8.80 11.81 1.71
C GLY A 73 9.76 11.67 0.54
N TYR A 74 9.34 11.02 -0.56
CA TYR A 74 10.15 10.90 -1.76
C TYR A 74 10.56 12.26 -2.34
N PHE A 75 9.61 13.18 -2.49
CA PHE A 75 9.89 14.52 -3.02
C PHE A 75 10.67 15.40 -2.04
N VAL A 76 10.51 15.18 -0.73
CA VAL A 76 11.33 15.85 0.30
C VAL A 76 12.78 15.39 0.25
N VAL A 77 13.02 14.08 0.08
CA VAL A 77 14.37 13.51 -0.04
C VAL A 77 15.05 13.95 -1.35
N HIS A 78 14.32 13.97 -2.46
CA HIS A 78 14.83 14.35 -3.79
C HIS A 78 14.60 15.84 -4.14
N ARG A 79 14.60 16.71 -3.12
CA ARG A 79 14.30 18.16 -3.26
C ARG A 79 15.26 18.92 -4.18
N ASP A 80 16.43 18.36 -4.43
CA ASP A 80 17.48 18.86 -5.32
C ASP A 80 17.17 18.64 -6.82
N GLY A 81 16.02 18.04 -7.14
CA GLY A 81 15.54 17.87 -8.53
C GLY A 81 15.97 16.58 -9.19
N HIS A 82 16.76 15.74 -8.50
CA HIS A 82 17.25 14.46 -9.03
C HIS A 82 16.15 13.40 -9.20
N TRP A 83 14.93 13.64 -8.71
CA TRP A 83 13.78 12.74 -8.89
C TRP A 83 13.43 12.45 -10.35
N GLN A 84 13.81 13.31 -11.28
CA GLN A 84 13.58 13.13 -12.73
C GLN A 84 14.45 12.03 -13.32
N ALA A 85 15.62 11.79 -12.74
CA ALA A 85 16.54 10.74 -13.13
C ALA A 85 16.24 9.41 -12.40
N ASP A 86 15.48 9.44 -11.32
CA ASP A 86 15.05 8.25 -10.57
C ASP A 86 13.75 7.67 -11.16
N GLY A 87 13.90 6.99 -12.31
CA GLY A 87 12.79 6.34 -13.00
C GLY A 87 12.10 5.25 -12.17
N LEU A 88 12.86 4.52 -11.33
CA LEU A 88 12.31 3.47 -10.48
C LEU A 88 11.52 4.06 -9.30
N GLY A 89 12.02 5.13 -8.67
CA GLY A 89 11.32 5.87 -7.64
C GLY A 89 9.99 6.42 -8.15
N LEU A 90 10.00 7.11 -9.30
CA LEU A 90 8.78 7.63 -9.93
C LEU A 90 7.78 6.52 -10.27
N LEU A 91 8.22 5.42 -10.86
CA LEU A 91 7.36 4.27 -11.15
C LEU A 91 6.71 3.74 -9.87
N THR A 92 7.49 3.63 -8.79
CA THR A 92 6.97 3.19 -7.49
C THR A 92 5.91 4.14 -6.95
N LYS A 93 6.06 5.46 -7.13
CA LYS A 93 5.03 6.45 -6.75
C LYS A 93 3.77 6.36 -7.58
N VAL A 94 3.87 6.01 -8.87
CA VAL A 94 2.68 5.71 -9.68
C VAL A 94 1.93 4.50 -9.14
N VAL A 95 2.64 3.43 -8.77
CA VAL A 95 2.03 2.24 -8.15
C VAL A 95 1.38 2.58 -6.80
N GLU A 96 2.02 3.41 -5.98
CA GLU A 96 1.46 3.89 -4.71
C GLU A 96 0.17 4.71 -4.92
N VAL A 97 0.11 5.57 -5.94
CA VAL A 97 -1.11 6.31 -6.31
C VAL A 97 -2.22 5.35 -6.75
N ILE A 98 -1.90 4.36 -7.59
CA ILE A 98 -2.87 3.33 -7.99
C ILE A 98 -3.39 2.59 -6.76
N LEU A 99 -2.52 2.23 -5.83
CA LEU A 99 -2.89 1.57 -4.58
C LEU A 99 -3.83 2.42 -3.73
N ALA A 100 -3.57 3.72 -3.60
CA ALA A 100 -4.47 4.65 -2.90
C ALA A 100 -5.86 4.70 -3.56
N LEU A 101 -5.92 4.77 -4.90
CA LEU A 101 -7.17 4.76 -5.64
C LEU A 101 -7.92 3.43 -5.44
N LEU A 102 -7.24 2.28 -5.48
CA LEU A 102 -7.85 0.97 -5.23
C LEU A 102 -8.48 0.89 -3.84
N ILE A 103 -7.82 1.44 -2.81
CA ILE A 103 -8.36 1.48 -1.44
C ILE A 103 -9.60 2.38 -1.36
N LEU A 104 -9.57 3.54 -2.01
CA LEU A 104 -10.72 4.45 -2.06
C LEU A 104 -11.92 3.83 -2.78
N PHE A 105 -11.68 3.15 -3.91
CA PHE A 105 -12.73 2.47 -4.66
C PHE A 105 -13.30 1.27 -3.90
N GLU A 106 -12.46 0.49 -3.20
CA GLU A 106 -12.89 -0.61 -2.34
C GLU A 106 -13.80 -0.09 -1.22
N TRP A 107 -13.45 1.04 -0.62
CA TRP A 107 -14.25 1.63 0.45
C TRP A 107 -15.58 2.21 -0.06
N GLN A 108 -15.60 2.92 -1.19
CA GLN A 108 -16.83 3.53 -1.71
C GLN A 108 -17.86 2.51 -2.22
N ASN A 109 -17.47 1.26 -2.45
CA ASN A 109 -18.35 0.21 -2.98
C ASN A 109 -18.62 -0.92 -1.96
N PRO A 110 -19.29 -0.64 -0.82
CA PRO A 110 -19.63 -1.66 0.15
C PRO A 110 -20.71 -2.63 -0.35
N LEU A 111 -21.39 -2.35 -1.47
CA LEU A 111 -22.36 -3.27 -2.08
C LEU A 111 -21.73 -4.54 -2.66
N ALA A 112 -20.40 -4.55 -2.86
CA ALA A 112 -19.67 -5.80 -3.10
C ALA A 112 -19.51 -6.64 -1.82
N ASP A 113 -19.78 -6.10 -0.62
CA ASP A 113 -19.67 -6.75 0.69
C ASP A 113 -20.91 -7.61 1.04
N ALA A 114 -21.94 -7.63 0.18
CA ALA A 114 -23.22 -8.30 0.40
C ALA A 114 -23.44 -9.59 -0.44
N GLY A 115 -22.39 -10.08 -1.12
CA GLY A 115 -22.41 -11.30 -1.93
C GLY A 115 -21.75 -12.49 -1.23
#